data_AF-A0A1I0L4A2-F1
#
_entry.id   AF-A0A1I0L4A2-F1
#
_cell.length_a   1.000
_cell.length_b   1.000
_cell.length_c   1.000
_cell.angle_alpha   90.00
_cell.angle_beta   90.00
_cell.angle_gamma   90.00
#
_symmetry.space_group_name_H-M   'P 1'
#
loop_
_entity.id
_entity.type
_entity.pdbx_description
1 polymer ?
#
loop_
_entity_poly.entity_id
_entity_poly.type
_entity_poly.pdbx_seq_one_letter_code
_entity_poly.pdbx_strand_id
1 'polypeptide(L)'
;MADSIPGEHSHPRGGASHPVQGALRHLWDRSAAAGIPAHPLPGELPLRRWVPQGTHSLVDYAVGLGVAGAGCLSSEPSARRAGVALGLGLAGLSLLTDTRLSLSRLVPIELHALADYGWGLAALAAPFVGGYARRAPGVAAVQVVAGAALLVASLLTDYRCTSGMHLGRERMTDLGPVGA
;
A
#
# COMPACT_ATOMS: atom_id res chain seq x y z
N MET A 1 64.22 3.68 -32.55
CA MET A 1 63.68 2.35 -32.20
C MET A 1 62.72 2.58 -31.03
N ALA A 2 61.50 2.96 -31.40
CA ALA A 2 60.32 3.18 -30.54
C ALA A 2 59.74 1.80 -30.13
N ASP A 3 58.91 1.59 -29.13
CA ASP A 3 58.24 2.38 -28.09
C ASP A 3 57.88 1.36 -26.99
N SER A 4 57.89 1.75 -25.72
CA SER A 4 57.39 0.94 -24.61
C SER A 4 56.08 1.53 -24.12
N ILE A 5 54.96 0.82 -24.30
CA ILE A 5 53.67 1.17 -23.67
C ILE A 5 53.35 0.11 -22.61
N PRO A 6 53.14 0.50 -21.33
CA PRO A 6 52.61 -0.40 -20.32
C PRO A 6 51.07 -0.46 -20.43
N GLY A 7 50.52 -1.65 -20.63
CA GLY A 7 49.08 -1.89 -20.62
C GLY A 7 48.54 -1.86 -19.19
N GLU A 8 47.74 -0.83 -18.90
CA GLU A 8 47.03 -0.65 -17.63
C GLU A 8 46.07 -1.79 -17.30
N HIS A 9 46.13 -2.24 -16.05
CA HIS A 9 45.12 -3.08 -15.42
C HIS A 9 43.84 -2.27 -15.18
N SER A 10 42.84 -2.46 -16.03
CA SER A 10 41.47 -1.97 -15.78
C SER A 10 40.66 -3.02 -15.03
N HIS A 11 40.62 -2.90 -13.69
CA HIS A 11 39.62 -3.54 -12.86
C HIS A 11 38.23 -2.92 -13.12
N PRO A 12 37.20 -3.70 -13.53
CA PRO A 12 35.84 -3.21 -13.42
C PRO A 12 35.43 -3.24 -11.95
N ARG A 13 35.29 -2.05 -11.33
CA ARG A 13 34.59 -1.88 -10.06
C ARG A 13 33.10 -2.16 -10.29
N GLY A 14 32.73 -3.43 -10.23
CA GLY A 14 31.34 -3.86 -10.10
C GLY A 14 30.80 -3.38 -8.76
N GLY A 15 30.20 -2.19 -8.75
CA GLY A 15 29.46 -1.68 -7.61
C GLY A 15 28.27 -2.59 -7.34
N ALA A 16 28.41 -3.47 -6.36
CA ALA A 16 27.30 -4.22 -5.80
C ALA A 16 26.31 -3.22 -5.19
N SER A 17 25.30 -2.82 -5.96
CA SER A 17 24.11 -2.19 -5.38
C SER A 17 23.51 -3.20 -4.41
N HIS A 18 23.61 -2.91 -3.11
CA HIS A 18 23.07 -3.79 -2.08
C HIS A 18 21.57 -4.03 -2.35
N PRO A 19 21.09 -5.28 -2.36
CA PRO A 19 19.70 -5.62 -2.69
C PRO A 19 18.67 -4.87 -1.83
N VAL A 20 19.03 -4.52 -0.59
CA VAL A 20 18.25 -3.69 0.33
C VAL A 20 17.99 -2.28 -0.22
N GLN A 21 19.00 -1.67 -0.86
CA GLN A 21 18.89 -0.31 -1.40
C GLN A 21 17.95 -0.26 -2.62
N GLY A 22 17.88 -1.34 -3.40
CA GLY A 22 16.89 -1.51 -4.46
C GLY A 22 15.47 -1.64 -3.90
N ALA A 23 15.27 -2.50 -2.90
CA ALA A 23 13.97 -2.69 -2.26
C ALA A 23 13.40 -1.39 -1.67
N LEU A 24 14.23 -0.60 -0.98
CA LEU A 24 13.82 0.67 -0.39
C LEU A 24 13.47 1.74 -1.43
N ARG A 25 14.18 1.76 -2.58
CA ARG A 25 13.86 2.70 -3.67
C ARG A 25 12.43 2.54 -4.16
N HIS A 26 11.95 1.31 -4.26
CA HIS A 26 10.59 1.04 -4.74
C HIS A 26 9.50 1.54 -3.79
N LEU A 27 9.77 1.65 -2.50
CA LEU A 27 8.80 2.21 -1.54
C LEU A 27 8.53 3.68 -1.80
N TRP A 28 9.54 4.42 -2.31
CA TRP A 28 9.47 5.87 -2.50
C TRP A 28 9.32 6.30 -3.98
N ASP A 29 9.22 5.34 -4.90
CA ASP A 29 9.17 5.62 -6.34
C ASP A 29 7.79 6.12 -6.76
N ARG A 30 7.78 7.23 -7.50
CA ARG A 30 6.58 7.86 -8.10
C ARG A 30 6.75 8.12 -9.60
N SER A 31 7.84 7.64 -10.17
CA SER A 31 8.13 7.78 -11.60
C SER A 31 7.15 6.95 -12.43
N ALA A 32 7.17 7.10 -13.75
CA ALA A 32 6.41 6.23 -14.66
C ALA A 32 6.77 4.73 -14.46
N ALA A 33 7.99 4.43 -14.01
CA ALA A 33 8.42 3.07 -13.72
C ALA A 33 7.78 2.48 -12.44
N ALA A 34 7.14 3.30 -11.60
CA ALA A 34 6.50 2.87 -10.36
C ALA A 34 5.18 2.10 -10.58
N GLY A 35 4.57 2.22 -11.76
CA GLY A 35 3.32 1.54 -12.10
C GLY A 35 2.36 2.41 -12.91
N ILE A 36 1.25 1.80 -13.33
CA ILE A 36 0.20 2.42 -14.13
C ILE A 36 -0.76 3.18 -13.18
N PRO A 37 -0.99 4.49 -13.37
CA PRO A 37 -1.89 5.26 -12.51
C PRO A 37 -3.32 4.71 -12.50
N ALA A 38 -3.93 4.67 -11.31
CA ALA A 38 -5.33 4.33 -11.13
C ALA A 38 -6.25 5.33 -11.86
N HIS A 39 -7.42 4.87 -12.26
CA HIS A 39 -8.45 5.76 -12.78
C HIS A 39 -9.01 6.65 -11.67
N PRO A 40 -9.35 7.92 -11.99
CA PRO A 40 -10.01 8.79 -11.05
C PRO A 40 -11.31 8.17 -10.54
N LEU A 41 -11.48 8.08 -9.22
CA LEU A 41 -12.76 7.67 -8.64
C LEU A 41 -13.81 8.77 -8.89
N PRO A 42 -15.09 8.45 -9.11
CA PRO A 42 -16.12 9.48 -9.27
C PRO A 42 -16.13 10.44 -8.08
N GLY A 43 -16.05 11.75 -8.35
CA GLY A 43 -16.04 12.77 -7.29
C GLY A 43 -14.67 13.06 -6.68
N GLU A 44 -13.56 12.83 -7.40
CA GLU A 44 -12.23 13.17 -6.91
C GLU A 44 -12.14 14.63 -6.47
N LEU A 45 -11.75 14.81 -5.22
CA LEU A 45 -11.36 16.11 -4.70
C LEU A 45 -10.07 16.54 -5.40
N PRO A 46 -9.87 17.85 -5.67
CA PRO A 46 -8.66 18.37 -6.29
C PRO A 46 -7.48 18.37 -5.29
N LEU A 47 -7.14 17.20 -4.75
CA LEU A 47 -6.05 16.99 -3.81
C LEU A 47 -4.81 16.54 -4.54
N ARG A 48 -3.67 17.08 -4.12
CA ARG A 48 -2.37 16.62 -4.61
C ARG A 48 -2.06 15.25 -4.03
N ARG A 49 -1.95 14.24 -4.89
CA ARG A 49 -1.52 12.89 -4.54
C ARG A 49 -0.01 12.77 -4.63
N TRP A 50 0.63 12.47 -3.51
CA TRP A 50 2.09 12.51 -3.38
C TRP A 50 2.66 11.39 -2.52
N VAL A 51 1.83 10.65 -1.77
CA VAL A 51 2.24 9.43 -1.07
C VAL A 51 2.43 8.34 -2.14
N PRO A 52 3.64 7.76 -2.29
CA PRO A 52 3.88 6.69 -3.25
C PRO A 52 3.08 5.43 -2.91
N GLN A 53 2.58 4.72 -3.93
CA GLN A 53 1.84 3.45 -3.75
C GLN A 53 2.60 2.44 -2.87
N GLY A 54 3.92 2.28 -3.07
CA GLY A 54 4.72 1.35 -2.28
C GLY A 54 4.77 1.71 -0.79
N THR A 55 4.83 3.01 -0.47
CA THR A 55 4.75 3.50 0.92
C THR A 55 3.37 3.24 1.50
N HIS A 56 2.30 3.50 0.74
CA HIS A 56 0.93 3.23 1.16
C HIS A 56 0.71 1.76 1.52
N SER A 57 1.06 0.84 0.62
CA SER A 57 0.90 -0.60 0.88
C SER A 57 1.72 -1.10 2.07
N LEU A 58 2.89 -0.49 2.34
CA LEU A 58 3.65 -0.79 3.56
C LEU A 58 2.91 -0.32 4.82
N VAL A 59 2.31 0.87 4.77
CA VAL A 59 1.48 1.40 5.85
C VAL A 59 0.27 0.50 6.09
N ASP A 60 -0.39 -0.02 5.05
CA ASP A 60 -1.52 -0.95 5.19
C ASP A 60 -1.15 -2.19 5.98
N TYR A 61 0.02 -2.79 5.70
CA TYR A 61 0.50 -3.95 6.45
C TYR A 61 0.81 -3.60 7.91
N ALA A 62 1.51 -2.49 8.15
CA ALA A 62 1.85 -2.07 9.50
C ALA A 62 0.60 -1.75 10.33
N VAL A 63 -0.34 -0.99 9.76
CA VAL A 63 -1.60 -0.61 10.40
C VAL A 63 -2.49 -1.84 10.60
N GLY A 64 -2.65 -2.68 9.57
CA GLY A 64 -3.46 -3.88 9.64
C GLY A 64 -2.99 -4.84 10.73
N LEU A 65 -1.69 -5.13 10.77
CA LEU A 65 -1.10 -5.98 11.81
C LEU A 65 -1.18 -5.33 13.20
N GLY A 66 -0.97 -4.01 13.30
CA GLY A 66 -1.08 -3.27 14.56
C GLY A 66 -2.50 -3.30 15.14
N VAL A 67 -3.51 -3.08 14.30
CA VAL A 67 -4.93 -3.11 14.69
C VAL A 67 -5.37 -4.52 15.06
N ALA A 68 -4.96 -5.54 14.30
CA ALA A 68 -5.23 -6.94 14.64
C ALA A 68 -4.56 -7.33 15.96
N GLY A 69 -3.28 -6.95 16.14
CA GLY A 69 -2.52 -7.20 17.37
C GLY A 69 -3.16 -6.56 18.59
N ALA A 70 -3.58 -5.30 18.50
CA ALA A 70 -4.31 -4.62 19.56
C ALA A 70 -5.63 -5.35 19.90
N GLY A 71 -6.36 -5.82 18.89
CA GLY A 71 -7.55 -6.65 19.07
C GLY A 71 -7.26 -7.96 19.81
N CYS A 72 -6.22 -8.69 19.40
CA CYS A 72 -5.82 -9.96 20.02
C CYS A 72 -5.45 -9.82 21.50
N LEU A 73 -4.87 -8.68 21.88
CA LEU A 73 -4.51 -8.38 23.27
C LEU A 73 -5.70 -7.95 24.15
N SER A 74 -6.88 -7.74 23.56
CA SER A 74 -8.06 -7.29 24.29
C SER A 74 -8.86 -8.44 24.91
N SER A 75 -9.16 -8.30 26.21
CA SER A 75 -10.12 -9.16 26.91
C SER A 75 -11.57 -8.90 26.47
N GLU A 76 -11.90 -7.67 26.07
CA GLU A 76 -13.23 -7.25 25.61
C GLU A 76 -13.59 -7.92 24.26
N PRO A 77 -14.61 -8.82 24.22
CA PRO A 77 -14.90 -9.62 23.03
C PRO A 77 -15.25 -8.81 21.78
N SER A 78 -15.99 -7.71 21.93
CA SER A 78 -16.37 -6.87 20.79
C SER A 78 -15.15 -6.14 20.20
N ALA A 79 -14.26 -5.63 21.06
CA ALA A 79 -13.03 -4.99 20.62
C ALA A 79 -12.08 -5.99 19.94
N ARG A 80 -11.97 -7.22 20.48
CA ARG A 80 -11.15 -8.28 19.89
C ARG A 80 -11.62 -8.65 18.49
N ARG A 81 -12.92 -8.95 18.32
CA ARG A 81 -13.49 -9.30 17.01
C ARG A 81 -13.31 -8.17 16.00
N ALA A 82 -13.62 -6.93 16.39
CA ALA A 82 -13.48 -5.78 15.52
C ALA A 82 -12.02 -5.53 15.11
N GLY A 83 -11.08 -5.55 16.07
CA GLY A 83 -9.65 -5.36 15.79
C GLY A 83 -9.09 -6.42 14.86
N VAL A 84 -9.39 -7.71 15.12
CA VAL A 84 -8.95 -8.80 14.25
C VAL A 84 -9.56 -8.68 12.85
N ALA A 85 -10.87 -8.44 12.75
CA ALA A 85 -11.55 -8.34 11.45
C ALA A 85 -11.05 -7.15 10.63
N LEU A 86 -10.94 -5.96 11.24
CA LEU A 86 -10.43 -4.76 10.56
C LEU A 86 -8.96 -4.94 10.18
N GLY A 87 -8.12 -5.39 11.12
CA GLY A 87 -6.68 -5.50 10.90
C GLY A 87 -6.32 -6.53 9.82
N LEU A 88 -6.91 -7.74 9.90
CA LEU A 88 -6.71 -8.75 8.86
C LEU A 88 -7.37 -8.38 7.54
N GLY A 89 -8.51 -7.67 7.58
CA GLY A 89 -9.18 -7.16 6.40
C GLY A 89 -8.31 -6.19 5.60
N LEU A 90 -7.68 -5.22 6.27
CA LEU A 90 -6.78 -4.25 5.63
C LEU A 90 -5.53 -4.93 5.04
N ALA A 91 -4.84 -5.73 5.86
CA ALA A 91 -3.64 -6.43 5.41
C ALA A 91 -3.96 -7.41 4.27
N GLY A 92 -5.06 -8.15 4.39
CA GLY A 92 -5.54 -9.08 3.35
C GLY A 92 -5.90 -8.35 2.06
N LEU A 93 -6.62 -7.24 2.13
CA LEU A 93 -6.93 -6.43 0.96
C LEU A 93 -5.65 -5.98 0.25
N SER A 94 -4.67 -5.42 0.97
CA SER A 94 -3.39 -5.00 0.39
C SER A 94 -2.61 -6.18 -0.22
N LEU A 95 -2.60 -7.35 0.42
CA LEU A 95 -1.96 -8.56 -0.11
C LEU A 95 -2.58 -9.05 -1.43
N LEU A 96 -3.88 -8.79 -1.62
CA LEU A 96 -4.64 -9.22 -2.80
C LEU A 96 -4.75 -8.14 -3.87
N THR A 97 -4.31 -6.91 -3.60
CA THR A 97 -4.45 -5.78 -4.54
C THR A 97 -3.33 -5.81 -5.58
N ASP A 98 -3.63 -5.44 -6.83
CA ASP A 98 -2.64 -5.25 -7.90
C ASP A 98 -1.65 -4.12 -7.54
N THR A 99 -0.66 -4.46 -6.72
CA THR A 99 0.43 -3.59 -6.29
C THR A 99 1.74 -4.36 -6.28
N ARG A 100 2.85 -3.65 -6.12
CA ARG A 100 4.18 -4.28 -6.13
C ARG A 100 4.43 -5.18 -4.92
N LEU A 101 3.81 -4.88 -3.78
CA LEU A 101 3.99 -5.61 -2.52
C LEU A 101 2.91 -6.68 -2.29
N SER A 102 2.08 -6.95 -3.30
CA SER A 102 1.02 -7.95 -3.24
C SER A 102 1.58 -9.37 -3.18
N LEU A 103 0.86 -10.29 -2.53
CA LEU A 103 1.07 -11.72 -2.69
C LEU A 103 0.40 -12.24 -3.97
N SER A 104 -0.80 -11.74 -4.27
CA SER A 104 -1.53 -12.02 -5.50
C SER A 104 -2.30 -10.79 -5.95
N ARG A 105 -2.56 -10.66 -7.24
CA ARG A 105 -3.16 -9.46 -7.84
C ARG A 105 -4.59 -9.78 -8.26
N LEU A 106 -5.48 -9.89 -7.29
CA LEU A 106 -6.89 -10.27 -7.49
C LEU A 106 -7.85 -9.09 -7.36
N VAL A 107 -7.42 -8.01 -6.70
CA VAL A 107 -8.22 -6.82 -6.42
C VAL A 107 -7.70 -5.66 -7.27
N PRO A 108 -8.56 -5.04 -8.11
CA PRO A 108 -8.20 -3.84 -8.86
C PRO A 108 -7.84 -2.67 -7.94
N ILE A 109 -6.92 -1.81 -8.39
CA ILE A 109 -6.39 -0.72 -7.57
C ILE A 109 -7.46 0.29 -7.16
N GLU A 110 -8.46 0.55 -8.01
CA GLU A 110 -9.58 1.45 -7.68
C GLU A 110 -10.48 0.87 -6.58
N LEU A 111 -10.67 -0.46 -6.57
CA LEU A 111 -11.46 -1.11 -5.53
C LEU A 111 -10.74 -1.05 -4.20
N HIS A 112 -9.41 -1.20 -4.19
CA HIS A 112 -8.59 -0.99 -3.00
C HIS A 112 -8.71 0.45 -2.49
N ALA A 113 -8.53 1.45 -3.35
CA ALA A 113 -8.65 2.86 -2.96
C ALA A 113 -10.03 3.20 -2.36
N LEU A 114 -11.11 2.65 -2.94
CA LEU A 114 -12.46 2.81 -2.38
C LEU A 114 -12.61 2.10 -1.03
N ALA A 115 -12.08 0.89 -0.93
CA ALA A 115 -12.14 0.10 0.29
C ALA A 115 -11.36 0.74 1.43
N ASP A 116 -10.28 1.48 1.16
CA ASP A 116 -9.57 2.23 2.20
C ASP A 116 -10.41 3.33 2.82
N TYR A 117 -11.20 4.06 2.01
CA TYR A 117 -12.14 5.04 2.55
C TYR A 117 -13.18 4.38 3.44
N GLY A 118 -13.76 3.27 2.98
CA GLY A 118 -14.71 2.48 3.76
C GLY A 118 -14.09 1.94 5.04
N TRP A 119 -12.87 1.41 4.97
CA TRP A 119 -12.15 0.84 6.10
C TRP A 119 -11.80 1.91 7.12
N GLY A 120 -11.28 3.06 6.70
CA GLY A 120 -10.91 4.15 7.59
C GLY A 120 -12.11 4.70 8.37
N LEU A 121 -13.26 4.86 7.69
CA LEU A 121 -14.52 5.22 8.33
C LEU A 121 -15.02 4.11 9.27
N ALA A 122 -14.94 2.85 8.86
CA ALA A 122 -15.33 1.72 9.69
C ALA A 122 -14.48 1.64 10.97
N ALA A 123 -13.15 1.82 10.87
CA ALA A 123 -12.24 1.81 12.01
C ALA A 123 -12.51 2.97 12.98
N LEU A 124 -12.79 4.17 12.46
CA LEU A 124 -13.22 5.31 13.27
C LEU A 124 -14.52 5.03 14.04
N ALA A 125 -15.50 4.41 13.38
CA ALA A 125 -16.82 4.17 13.96
C ALA A 125 -16.87 2.94 14.88
N ALA A 126 -16.01 1.95 14.65
CA ALA A 126 -16.05 0.64 15.30
C ALA A 126 -16.14 0.68 16.84
N PRO A 127 -15.36 1.48 17.59
CA PRO A 127 -15.44 1.49 19.05
C PRO A 127 -16.74 2.07 19.60
N PHE A 128 -17.38 2.96 18.84
CA PHE A 128 -18.64 3.59 19.23
C PHE A 128 -19.82 2.68 18.89
N VAL A 129 -19.87 2.19 17.65
CA VAL A 129 -20.92 1.27 17.17
C VAL A 129 -20.88 -0.06 17.94
N GLY A 130 -19.68 -0.58 18.20
CA GLY A 130 -19.50 -1.80 19.00
C GLY A 130 -19.60 -1.60 20.51
N GLY A 131 -19.80 -0.36 20.98
CA GLY A 131 -20.00 -0.04 22.40
C GLY A 131 -18.81 -0.39 23.29
N TYR A 132 -17.58 -0.40 22.77
CA TYR A 132 -16.37 -0.74 23.53
C TYR A 132 -15.40 0.42 23.72
N ALA A 133 -15.74 1.64 23.26
CA ALA A 133 -14.91 2.84 23.44
C ALA A 133 -14.42 3.05 24.88
N ARG A 134 -15.29 2.83 25.89
CA ARG A 134 -14.94 2.94 27.31
C ARG A 134 -14.44 1.64 27.95
N ARG A 135 -14.77 0.49 27.36
CA ARG A 135 -14.44 -0.85 27.92
C ARG A 135 -13.06 -1.33 27.48
N ALA A 136 -12.61 -0.91 26.31
CA ALA A 136 -11.30 -1.19 25.74
C ALA A 136 -10.69 0.08 25.14
N PRO A 137 -10.38 1.11 25.97
CA PRO A 137 -9.97 2.42 25.49
C PRO A 137 -8.68 2.39 24.68
N GLY A 138 -7.75 1.47 24.99
CA GLY A 138 -6.52 1.28 24.21
C GLY A 138 -6.79 0.83 22.77
N VAL A 139 -7.63 -0.19 22.58
CA VAL A 139 -8.02 -0.67 21.24
C VAL A 139 -8.82 0.40 20.49
N ALA A 140 -9.73 1.08 21.19
CA ALA A 140 -10.52 2.16 20.62
C ALA A 140 -9.62 3.29 20.09
N ALA A 141 -8.62 3.71 20.87
CA ALA A 141 -7.66 4.72 20.44
C ALA A 141 -6.86 4.27 19.22
N VAL A 142 -6.35 3.03 19.22
CA VAL A 142 -5.61 2.46 18.08
C VAL A 142 -6.46 2.48 16.81
N GLN A 143 -7.72 2.04 16.88
CA GLN A 143 -8.61 2.02 15.72
C GLN A 143 -8.97 3.43 15.21
N VAL A 144 -9.24 4.38 16.11
CA VAL A 144 -9.58 5.75 15.73
C VAL A 144 -8.38 6.44 15.07
N VAL A 145 -7.19 6.31 15.65
CA VAL A 145 -5.96 6.90 15.09
C VAL A 145 -5.61 6.22 13.77
N ALA A 146 -5.67 4.90 13.69
CA ALA A 146 -5.42 4.15 12.47
C ALA A 146 -6.40 4.53 11.36
N GLY A 147 -7.70 4.59 11.67
CA GLY A 147 -8.73 4.96 10.71
C GLY A 147 -8.54 6.38 10.17
N ALA A 148 -8.26 7.35 11.05
CA ALA A 148 -7.97 8.72 10.63
C ALA A 148 -6.70 8.81 9.78
N ALA A 149 -5.62 8.16 10.23
CA ALA A 149 -4.34 8.17 9.52
C ALA A 149 -4.46 7.54 8.14
N LEU A 150 -5.16 6.40 8.02
CA LEU A 150 -5.38 5.74 6.74
C LEU A 150 -6.22 6.60 5.81
N LEU A 151 -7.31 7.22 6.27
CA LEU A 151 -8.10 8.13 5.44
C LEU A 151 -7.23 9.26 4.85
N VAL A 152 -6.40 9.88 5.68
CA VAL A 152 -5.49 10.94 5.23
C VAL A 152 -4.46 10.39 4.25
N ALA A 153 -3.86 9.23 4.53
CA ALA A 153 -2.92 8.59 3.62
C ALA A 153 -3.58 8.30 2.26
N SER A 154 -4.73 7.62 2.25
CA SER A 154 -5.48 7.27 1.05
C SER A 154 -5.88 8.47 0.20
N LEU A 155 -6.29 9.59 0.81
CA LEU A 155 -6.59 10.83 0.08
C LEU A 155 -5.35 11.43 -0.60
N LEU A 156 -4.17 11.18 -0.05
CA LEU A 156 -2.89 11.69 -0.54
C LEU A 156 -2.11 10.67 -1.36
N THR A 157 -2.59 9.44 -1.52
CA THR A 157 -1.90 8.36 -2.22
C THR A 157 -2.03 8.49 -3.73
N ASP A 158 -0.88 8.45 -4.41
CA ASP A 158 -0.77 8.29 -5.85
C ASP A 158 -0.95 6.80 -6.19
N TYR A 159 -2.22 6.38 -6.30
CA TYR A 159 -2.56 4.98 -6.52
C TYR A 159 -2.08 4.48 -7.87
N ARG A 160 -1.34 3.37 -7.87
CA ARG A 160 -0.76 2.77 -9.08
C ARG A 160 -0.83 1.25 -9.04
N CYS A 161 -1.23 0.65 -10.15
CA CYS A 161 -1.24 -0.79 -10.32
C CYS A 161 0.01 -1.30 -11.05
N THR A 162 0.32 -2.59 -10.88
CA THR A 162 1.51 -3.22 -11.48
C THR A 162 1.17 -3.94 -12.78
N SER A 163 0.03 -4.63 -12.85
CA SER A 163 -0.39 -5.38 -14.05
C SER A 163 -1.43 -4.69 -14.93
N GLY A 164 -1.94 -3.51 -14.54
CA GLY A 164 -3.00 -2.84 -15.30
C GLY A 164 -4.41 -3.31 -14.93
N MET A 165 -4.58 -4.01 -13.80
CA MET A 165 -5.91 -4.45 -13.36
C MET A 165 -6.74 -3.25 -12.86
N HIS A 166 -7.63 -2.77 -13.72
CA HIS A 166 -8.53 -1.65 -13.43
C HIS A 166 -9.98 -2.09 -13.22
N LEU A 167 -10.69 -1.37 -12.36
CA LEU A 167 -12.12 -1.58 -12.14
C LEU A 167 -12.93 -1.12 -13.36
N GLY A 168 -13.59 -2.05 -14.05
CA GLY A 168 -14.73 -1.73 -14.92
C GLY A 168 -14.48 -1.45 -16.42
N ARG A 169 -13.34 -1.82 -17.01
CA ARG A 169 -13.16 -2.11 -18.46
C ARG A 169 -11.69 -2.27 -18.84
N GLU A 170 -11.37 -3.30 -19.63
CA GLU A 170 -10.27 -3.21 -20.60
C GLU A 170 -10.57 -2.02 -21.52
N ARG A 171 -9.68 -1.03 -21.60
CA ARG A 171 -9.74 -0.11 -22.73
C ARG A 171 -9.23 -0.89 -23.94
N MET A 172 -10.06 -0.92 -24.98
CA MET A 172 -9.79 -1.40 -26.34
C MET A 172 -8.62 -0.67 -27.05
N THR A 173 -7.76 0.02 -26.29
CA THR A 173 -6.52 0.68 -26.71
C THR A 173 -5.28 0.02 -26.10
N ASP A 174 -5.45 -1.08 -25.37
CA ASP A 174 -4.32 -1.95 -25.02
C ASP A 174 -3.88 -2.68 -26.29
N LEU A 175 -2.98 -2.04 -27.04
CA LEU A 175 -2.13 -2.78 -27.96
C LEU A 175 -1.39 -3.76 -27.05
N GLY A 176 -1.70 -5.05 -27.18
CA GLY A 176 -1.16 -6.13 -26.35
C GLY A 176 0.36 -6.04 -26.19
N PRO A 177 0.95 -6.85 -25.29
CA PRO A 177 2.29 -6.65 -24.77
C PRO A 177 3.29 -6.27 -25.86
N VAL A 178 3.82 -5.04 -25.78
CA VAL A 178 4.90 -4.58 -26.64
C VAL A 178 6.17 -5.29 -26.16
N GLY A 179 6.38 -6.51 -26.65
CA GLY A 179 7.57 -7.30 -26.33
C GLY A 179 7.38 -8.82 -26.34
N ALA A 180 6.65 -9.37 -27.31
CA ALA A 180 6.78 -10.78 -27.69
C ALA A 180 7.98 -10.96 -28.63
#